data_AF-A0A7S1ELD1-F1
#
_entry.id   AF-A0A7S1ELD1-F1
#
_cell.length_a   1.000
_cell.length_b   1.000
_cell.length_c   1.000
_cell.angle_alpha   90.00
_cell.angle_beta   90.00
_cell.angle_gamma   90.00
#
_symmetry.space_group_name_H-M   'P 1'
#
loop_
_entity.id
_entity.type
_entity.pdbx_description
1 polymer ?
#
loop_
_entity_poly.entity_id
_entity_poly.type
_entity_poly.pdbx_seq_one_letter_code
_entity_poly.pdbx_strand_id
1 'polypeptide(L)'
;ALRLAAGAECRQPRQPQDPQQPGGLCGADRVAPALDPVGRHGLLSMGLKLRTAWLWLHRWTGLVLATVWVLVGLSGSYLAFGPEIDRLLNPDWATPQSAGPARPLAEVLAAAQAAEPHRFVHSVFPASGPQDVHHVWLTPSTSDDSRMWELLVDPASARVLGQREAVPTADFGRRNLGNAVYTLHMQLLLGERGRVLVGLSGLFLLASAITGLVLWWPRSRAGLRQALRIKPGARGLRLHFDLHRSAGFYASLLLAMLGLTGAAMTFPGEARSVLNASGATMSPRPRWSAPLAPPRLD
;
A
#
# COMPACT_ATOMS: atom_id res chain seq x y z
N ALA A 1 -75.51 -17.58 -14.69
CA ALA A 1 -75.50 -18.90 -14.03
C ALA A 1 -74.77 -18.74 -12.69
N LEU A 2 -75.49 -18.61 -11.56
CA LEU A 2 -75.84 -19.72 -10.63
C LEU A 2 -74.58 -20.51 -10.23
N ARG A 3 -74.07 -20.51 -8.98
CA ARG A 3 -74.67 -20.75 -7.64
C ARG A 3 -73.70 -20.19 -6.56
N LEU A 4 -74.15 -19.47 -5.52
CA LEU A 4 -74.59 -19.95 -4.17
C LEU A 4 -73.50 -20.76 -3.43
N ALA A 5 -73.18 -20.60 -2.13
CA ALA A 5 -73.67 -19.77 -1.04
C ALA A 5 -72.77 -19.94 0.23
N ALA A 6 -72.95 -19.02 1.19
CA ALA A 6 -72.92 -19.17 2.67
C ALA A 6 -71.58 -19.46 3.38
N GLY A 7 -71.26 -18.94 4.58
CA GLY A 7 -71.89 -18.05 5.58
C GLY A 7 -70.98 -18.08 6.83
N ALA A 8 -70.62 -16.94 7.45
CA ALA A 8 -71.08 -16.47 8.78
C ALA A 8 -71.03 -17.55 9.90
N GLU A 9 -70.61 -17.37 11.16
CA GLU A 9 -70.17 -16.22 11.98
C GLU A 9 -69.72 -16.76 13.37
N CYS A 10 -68.98 -15.93 14.12
CA CYS A 10 -68.93 -15.77 15.60
C CYS A 10 -69.44 -16.85 16.57
N ARG A 11 -68.60 -17.27 17.54
CA ARG A 11 -68.69 -16.91 19.00
C ARG A 11 -67.82 -17.80 19.90
N GLN A 12 -67.12 -17.15 20.83
CA GLN A 12 -66.65 -17.75 22.09
C GLN A 12 -67.84 -18.10 23.01
N PRO A 13 -67.63 -19.02 23.96
CA PRO A 13 -68.26 -18.94 25.28
C PRO A 13 -67.21 -18.69 26.40
N ARG A 14 -67.57 -17.79 27.34
CA ARG A 14 -66.92 -17.60 28.64
C ARG A 14 -67.51 -18.59 29.67
N GLN A 15 -66.62 -19.15 30.50
CA GLN A 15 -66.67 -19.49 31.95
C GLN A 15 -67.86 -20.27 32.56
N PRO A 16 -67.62 -21.03 33.66
CA PRO A 16 -67.81 -20.46 35.00
C PRO A 16 -66.71 -20.81 36.04
N GLN A 17 -66.63 -19.97 37.07
CA GLN A 17 -65.87 -20.11 38.32
C GLN A 17 -66.51 -21.14 39.26
N ASP A 18 -65.74 -21.73 40.19
CA ASP A 18 -66.28 -22.25 41.46
C ASP A 18 -65.26 -22.10 42.63
N PRO A 19 -65.70 -21.94 43.91
CA PRO A 19 -64.96 -21.30 45.00
C PRO A 19 -64.65 -22.19 46.24
N GLN A 20 -63.89 -21.62 47.21
CA GLN A 20 -63.72 -22.01 48.64
C GLN A 20 -62.89 -23.30 48.91
N GLN A 21 -62.04 -23.48 49.95
CA GLN A 21 -61.49 -22.79 51.14
C GLN A 21 -60.37 -23.77 51.70
N PRO A 22 -59.87 -23.74 52.96
CA PRO A 22 -58.90 -22.82 53.59
C PRO A 22 -57.66 -23.53 54.22
N GLY A 23 -56.65 -22.74 54.65
CA GLY A 23 -55.78 -23.08 55.80
C GLY A 23 -54.44 -23.80 55.53
N GLY A 24 -53.33 -23.16 55.90
CA GLY A 24 -52.02 -23.81 55.98
C GLY A 24 -50.86 -22.82 56.18
N LEU A 25 -50.43 -22.65 57.42
CA LEU A 25 -49.31 -21.81 57.87
C LEU A 25 -47.93 -22.41 57.53
N CYS A 26 -46.91 -21.55 57.60
CA CYS A 26 -45.47 -21.81 57.80
C CYS A 26 -44.63 -22.25 56.58
N GLY A 27 -43.92 -21.26 56.02
CA GLY A 27 -42.75 -21.47 55.16
C GLY A 27 -41.96 -20.16 55.06
N ALA A 28 -41.08 -19.92 56.02
CA ALA A 28 -40.12 -18.82 55.98
C ALA A 28 -38.99 -19.16 54.99
N ASP A 29 -39.28 -19.07 53.70
CA ASP A 29 -38.25 -19.13 52.67
C ASP A 29 -37.60 -17.75 52.56
N ARG A 30 -36.42 -17.64 53.16
CA ARG A 30 -35.48 -16.54 52.91
C ARG A 30 -35.26 -16.44 51.41
N VAL A 31 -35.84 -15.41 50.79
CA VAL A 31 -35.43 -14.96 49.46
C VAL A 31 -33.96 -14.58 49.56
N ALA A 32 -33.09 -15.46 49.06
CA ALA A 32 -31.70 -15.12 48.81
C ALA A 32 -31.69 -13.94 47.83
N PRO A 33 -30.95 -12.84 48.11
CA PRO A 33 -30.81 -11.79 47.13
C PRO A 33 -30.10 -12.39 45.91
N ALA A 34 -30.76 -12.32 44.75
CA ALA A 34 -30.11 -12.57 43.48
C ALA A 34 -28.90 -11.64 43.39
N LEU A 35 -27.71 -12.23 43.38
CA LEU A 35 -26.48 -11.50 43.09
C LEU A 35 -26.62 -10.96 41.66
N ASP A 36 -26.85 -9.65 41.55
CA ASP A 36 -26.84 -8.93 40.28
C ASP A 36 -25.54 -9.25 39.51
N PRO A 37 -25.60 -9.61 38.22
CA PRO A 37 -24.42 -9.77 37.39
C PRO A 37 -23.89 -8.40 36.95
N VAL A 38 -23.48 -7.55 37.91
CA VAL A 38 -23.02 -6.17 37.67
C VAL A 38 -21.74 -6.10 36.81
N GLY A 39 -21.01 -7.20 36.63
CA GLY A 39 -19.76 -7.22 35.85
C GLY A 39 -19.89 -7.43 34.34
N ARG A 40 -20.99 -8.01 33.83
CA ARG A 40 -21.08 -8.41 32.40
C ARG A 40 -21.50 -7.27 31.47
N HIS A 41 -22.29 -6.30 31.95
CA HIS A 41 -22.76 -5.18 31.14
C HIS A 41 -21.66 -4.15 30.83
N GLY A 42 -20.73 -3.92 31.77
CA GLY A 42 -19.60 -3.00 31.59
C GLY A 42 -18.63 -3.45 30.49
N LEU A 43 -18.21 -4.72 30.51
CA LEU A 43 -17.25 -5.28 29.54
C LEU A 43 -17.83 -5.39 28.13
N LEU A 44 -19.10 -5.79 27.99
CA LEU A 44 -19.77 -5.87 26.69
C LEU A 44 -20.00 -4.49 26.07
N SER A 45 -20.33 -3.47 26.88
CA SER A 45 -20.51 -2.09 26.39
C SER A 45 -19.20 -1.43 25.95
N MET A 46 -18.09 -1.70 26.64
CA MET A 46 -16.77 -1.18 26.30
C MET A 46 -16.26 -1.77 24.97
N GLY A 47 -16.45 -3.09 24.74
CA GLY A 47 -16.09 -3.74 23.49
C GLY A 47 -16.90 -3.28 22.27
N LEU A 48 -18.18 -2.91 22.47
CA LEU A 48 -19.02 -2.33 21.41
C LEU A 48 -18.59 -0.89 21.06
N LYS A 49 -18.29 -0.05 22.06
CA LYS A 49 -17.77 1.31 21.84
C LYS A 49 -16.44 1.31 21.08
N LEU A 50 -15.54 0.39 21.44
CA LEU A 50 -14.23 0.26 20.80
C LEU A 50 -14.36 -0.16 19.32
N ARG A 51 -15.22 -1.14 19.00
CA ARG A 51 -15.45 -1.56 17.61
C ARG A 51 -16.02 -0.43 16.75
N THR A 52 -16.94 0.37 17.31
CA THR A 52 -17.51 1.53 16.61
C THR A 52 -16.44 2.59 16.32
N ALA A 53 -15.54 2.85 17.27
CA ALA A 53 -14.41 3.76 17.06
C ALA A 53 -13.47 3.27 15.94
N TRP A 54 -13.09 1.98 15.97
CA TRP A 54 -12.27 1.38 14.90
C TRP A 54 -12.95 1.45 13.54
N LEU A 55 -14.26 1.18 13.46
CA LEU A 55 -15.03 1.31 12.23
C LEU A 55 -15.03 2.74 11.70
N TRP A 56 -15.22 3.70 12.58
CA TRP A 56 -15.19 5.12 12.23
C TRP A 56 -13.82 5.51 11.68
N LEU A 57 -12.74 5.14 12.38
CA LEU A 57 -11.37 5.42 11.96
C LEU A 57 -11.05 4.78 10.61
N HIS A 58 -11.23 3.47 10.48
CA HIS A 58 -10.96 2.72 9.24
C HIS A 58 -11.72 3.30 8.05
N ARG A 59 -13.02 3.59 8.22
CA ARG A 59 -13.87 4.16 7.16
C ARG A 59 -13.36 5.51 6.70
N TRP A 60 -13.10 6.44 7.62
CA TRP A 60 -12.72 7.80 7.25
C TRP A 60 -11.28 7.89 6.76
N THR A 61 -10.34 7.14 7.36
CA THR A 61 -8.98 7.02 6.84
C THR A 61 -9.00 6.47 5.42
N GLY A 62 -9.76 5.38 5.19
CA GLY A 62 -9.91 4.80 3.87
C GLY A 62 -10.54 5.77 2.86
N LEU A 63 -11.61 6.47 3.22
CA LEU A 63 -12.32 7.37 2.31
C LEU A 63 -11.49 8.60 1.93
N VAL A 64 -10.79 9.20 2.89
CA VAL A 64 -9.97 10.40 2.66
C VAL A 64 -8.71 10.06 1.85
N LEU A 65 -8.05 8.94 2.16
CA LEU A 65 -6.77 8.57 1.55
C LEU A 65 -6.91 7.66 0.33
N ALA A 66 -8.11 7.15 0.01
CA ALA A 66 -8.34 6.26 -1.13
C ALA A 66 -7.75 6.81 -2.43
N THR A 67 -7.98 8.09 -2.73
CA THR A 67 -7.47 8.72 -3.95
C THR A 67 -5.94 8.68 -4.00
N VAL A 68 -5.26 8.99 -2.90
CA VAL A 68 -3.80 8.95 -2.82
C VAL A 68 -3.31 7.51 -3.02
N TRP A 69 -3.90 6.53 -2.34
CA TRP A 69 -3.51 5.13 -2.46
C TRP A 69 -3.80 4.55 -3.85
N VAL A 70 -4.87 4.98 -4.52
CA VAL A 70 -5.13 4.59 -5.92
C VAL A 70 -4.05 5.16 -6.84
N LEU A 71 -3.69 6.43 -6.72
CA LEU A 71 -2.64 7.04 -7.53
C LEU A 71 -1.27 6.38 -7.29
N VAL A 72 -0.89 6.18 -6.03
CA VAL A 72 0.37 5.54 -5.65
C VAL A 72 0.38 4.06 -6.06
N GLY A 73 -0.76 3.35 -5.92
CA GLY A 73 -0.89 1.96 -6.34
C GLY A 73 -0.79 1.76 -7.85
N LEU A 74 -1.46 2.62 -8.63
CA LEU A 74 -1.39 2.57 -10.10
C LEU A 74 0.00 2.94 -10.61
N SER A 75 0.59 4.01 -10.09
CA SER A 75 1.97 4.38 -10.43
C SER A 75 2.99 3.32 -10.00
N GLY A 76 2.83 2.72 -8.82
CA GLY A 76 3.69 1.62 -8.36
C GLY A 76 3.56 0.36 -9.23
N SER A 77 2.35 0.06 -9.69
CA SER A 77 2.10 -1.05 -10.63
C SER A 77 2.79 -0.81 -11.98
N TYR A 78 2.79 0.44 -12.47
CA TYR A 78 3.56 0.82 -13.66
C TYR A 78 5.08 0.63 -13.42
N LEU A 79 5.60 1.12 -12.29
CA LEU A 79 7.04 1.09 -11.98
C LEU A 79 7.59 -0.34 -11.82
N ALA A 80 6.75 -1.30 -11.42
CA ALA A 80 7.12 -2.71 -11.36
C ALA A 80 7.57 -3.29 -12.71
N PHE A 81 7.15 -2.66 -13.82
CA PHE A 81 7.53 -3.02 -15.20
C PHE A 81 8.25 -1.86 -15.92
N GLY A 82 8.86 -0.95 -15.16
CA GLY A 82 9.47 0.27 -15.69
C GLY A 82 10.45 0.02 -16.85
N PRO A 83 11.46 -0.86 -16.70
CA PRO A 83 12.42 -1.15 -17.76
C PRO A 83 11.78 -1.77 -19.01
N GLU A 84 10.81 -2.69 -18.85
CA GLU A 84 10.10 -3.31 -19.96
C GLU A 84 9.27 -2.30 -20.74
N ILE A 85 8.56 -1.42 -20.03
CA ILE A 85 7.75 -0.37 -20.64
C ILE A 85 8.65 0.66 -21.33
N ASP A 86 9.76 1.06 -20.72
CA ASP A 86 10.70 2.03 -21.31
C ASP A 86 11.32 1.50 -22.61
N ARG A 87 11.67 0.22 -22.66
CA ARG A 87 12.11 -0.45 -23.90
C ARG A 87 11.04 -0.52 -24.97
N LEU A 88 9.82 -0.86 -24.58
CA LEU A 88 8.69 -0.94 -25.52
C LEU A 88 8.40 0.42 -26.14
N LEU A 89 8.40 1.47 -25.33
CA LEU A 89 8.11 2.83 -25.78
C LEU A 89 9.30 3.47 -26.51
N ASN A 90 10.52 3.04 -26.18
CA ASN A 90 11.72 3.68 -26.67
C ASN A 90 12.84 2.70 -27.09
N PRO A 91 12.59 1.85 -28.10
CA PRO A 91 13.60 0.91 -28.61
C PRO A 91 14.79 1.61 -29.29
N ASP A 92 14.71 2.90 -29.57
CA ASP A 92 15.77 3.69 -30.18
C ASP A 92 16.98 3.92 -29.26
N TRP A 93 16.82 3.77 -27.93
CA TRP A 93 17.87 4.09 -26.96
C TRP A 93 17.83 3.27 -25.67
N ALA A 94 16.68 2.67 -25.33
CA ALA A 94 16.55 1.82 -24.14
C ALA A 94 16.93 0.36 -24.39
N THR A 95 17.35 -0.01 -25.60
CA THR A 95 17.85 -1.34 -25.95
C THR A 95 19.29 -1.28 -26.44
N PRO A 96 20.15 -2.26 -26.10
CA PRO A 96 21.49 -2.36 -26.67
C PRO A 96 21.47 -2.42 -28.20
N GLN A 97 22.37 -1.67 -28.82
CA GLN A 97 22.52 -1.60 -30.28
C GLN A 97 23.75 -2.33 -30.78
N SER A 98 24.66 -2.72 -29.88
CA SER A 98 25.88 -3.45 -30.22
C SER A 98 25.87 -4.86 -29.63
N ALA A 99 26.39 -5.82 -30.38
CA ALA A 99 26.61 -7.19 -29.91
C ALA A 99 28.03 -7.32 -29.35
N GLY A 100 28.18 -8.04 -28.24
CA GLY A 100 29.47 -8.31 -27.62
C GLY A 100 29.40 -8.36 -26.10
N PRO A 101 30.51 -8.73 -25.42
CA PRO A 101 30.59 -8.65 -23.98
C PRO A 101 30.54 -7.18 -23.53
N ALA A 102 29.97 -6.94 -22.35
CA ALA A 102 29.98 -5.61 -21.75
C ALA A 102 31.43 -5.14 -21.50
N ARG A 103 31.71 -3.89 -21.82
CA ARG A 103 32.99 -3.25 -21.54
C ARG A 103 33.17 -3.01 -20.04
N PRO A 104 34.41 -2.85 -19.56
CA PRO A 104 34.67 -2.42 -18.20
C PRO A 104 33.89 -1.14 -17.87
N LEU A 105 33.30 -1.08 -16.66
CA LEU A 105 32.50 0.07 -16.26
C LEU A 105 33.28 1.39 -16.28
N ALA A 106 34.60 1.34 -16.07
CA ALA A 106 35.49 2.50 -16.20
C ALA A 106 35.46 3.12 -17.61
N GLU A 107 35.37 2.31 -18.67
CA GLU A 107 35.27 2.81 -20.05
C GLU A 107 33.90 3.46 -20.30
N VAL A 108 32.83 2.85 -19.79
CA VAL A 108 31.46 3.39 -19.86
C VAL A 108 31.38 4.75 -19.16
N LEU A 109 31.98 4.86 -17.98
CA LEU A 109 32.07 6.10 -17.21
C LEU A 109 32.89 7.16 -17.94
N ALA A 110 34.03 6.80 -18.53
CA ALA A 110 34.85 7.72 -19.30
C ALA A 110 34.10 8.24 -20.54
N ALA A 111 33.37 7.37 -21.24
CA ALA A 111 32.54 7.76 -22.39
C ALA A 111 31.39 8.70 -21.99
N ALA A 112 30.70 8.41 -20.88
CA ALA A 112 29.65 9.28 -20.34
C ALA A 112 30.19 10.65 -19.91
N GLN A 113 31.35 10.68 -19.24
CA GLN A 113 32.00 11.92 -18.83
C GLN A 113 32.51 12.75 -20.01
N ALA A 114 32.98 12.10 -21.08
CA ALA A 114 33.39 12.76 -22.31
C ALA A 114 32.20 13.35 -23.11
N ALA A 115 31.04 12.70 -23.06
CA ALA A 115 29.82 13.18 -23.70
C ALA A 115 29.24 14.42 -23.00
N GLU A 116 29.39 14.52 -21.68
CA GLU A 116 28.89 15.64 -20.86
C GLU A 116 30.00 16.20 -19.96
N PRO A 117 30.99 16.95 -20.51
CA PRO A 117 32.17 17.42 -19.76
C PRO A 117 31.87 18.37 -18.59
N HIS A 118 30.71 19.03 -18.62
CA HIS A 118 30.27 20.00 -17.62
C HIS A 118 29.38 19.41 -16.53
N ARG A 119 29.29 18.08 -16.44
CA ARG A 119 28.52 17.38 -15.40
C ARG A 119 29.39 16.30 -14.77
N PHE A 120 29.08 15.95 -13.53
CA PHE A 120 29.78 14.89 -12.80
C PHE A 120 28.92 13.64 -12.74
N VAL A 121 29.55 12.48 -12.91
CA VAL A 121 28.86 11.22 -12.65
C VAL A 121 28.53 11.09 -11.17
N HIS A 122 27.23 11.03 -10.87
CA HIS A 122 26.70 10.85 -9.52
C HIS A 122 26.53 9.37 -9.18
N SER A 123 25.94 8.60 -10.09
CA SER A 123 25.67 7.18 -9.87
C SER A 123 25.56 6.43 -11.19
N VAL A 124 25.89 5.15 -11.16
CA VAL A 124 25.69 4.23 -12.28
C VAL A 124 24.84 3.06 -11.84
N PHE A 125 23.87 2.72 -12.68
CA PHE A 125 23.08 1.50 -12.59
C PHE A 125 23.46 0.61 -13.77
N PRO A 126 24.27 -0.44 -13.54
CA PRO A 126 24.69 -1.31 -14.62
C PRO A 126 23.51 -2.07 -15.24
N ALA A 127 23.61 -2.37 -16.54
CA ALA A 127 22.70 -3.29 -17.21
C ALA A 127 22.62 -4.61 -16.42
N SER A 128 21.40 -5.03 -16.09
CA SER A 128 21.16 -6.23 -15.27
C SER A 128 20.95 -7.49 -16.12
N GLY A 129 20.53 -7.34 -17.37
CA GLY A 129 20.42 -8.41 -18.35
C GLY A 129 20.89 -8.01 -19.76
N PRO A 130 20.90 -8.96 -20.70
CA PRO A 130 21.41 -8.76 -22.06
C PRO A 130 20.57 -7.80 -22.91
N GLN A 131 19.38 -7.44 -22.46
CA GLN A 131 18.46 -6.52 -23.12
C GLN A 131 18.43 -5.14 -22.45
N ASP A 132 19.29 -4.90 -21.46
CA ASP A 132 19.35 -3.64 -20.71
C ASP A 132 20.56 -2.80 -21.12
N VAL A 133 20.44 -1.49 -20.94
CA VAL A 133 21.53 -0.52 -21.13
C VAL A 133 22.05 -0.05 -19.77
N HIS A 134 23.24 0.54 -19.73
CA HIS A 134 23.72 1.20 -18.52
C HIS A 134 23.01 2.55 -18.34
N HIS A 135 22.53 2.83 -17.13
CA HIS A 135 22.00 4.13 -16.77
C HIS A 135 23.04 4.90 -15.96
N VAL A 136 23.49 6.04 -16.47
CA VAL A 136 24.49 6.90 -15.83
C VAL A 136 23.82 8.21 -15.43
N TRP A 137 23.71 8.46 -14.13
CA TRP A 137 23.12 9.69 -13.60
C TRP A 137 24.21 10.73 -13.40
N LEU A 138 23.97 11.92 -13.91
CA LEU A 138 24.88 13.05 -13.92
C LEU A 138 24.30 14.22 -13.13
N THR A 139 25.08 14.76 -12.20
CA THR A 139 24.76 16.01 -11.50
C THR A 139 25.47 17.17 -12.18
N PRO A 140 24.82 18.34 -12.31
CA PRO A 140 25.43 19.54 -12.87
C PRO A 140 26.68 19.98 -12.10
N SER A 141 27.71 20.44 -12.83
CA SER A 141 28.96 20.95 -12.23
C SER A 141 28.85 22.38 -11.70
N THR A 142 27.82 23.13 -12.09
CA THR A 142 27.64 24.54 -11.77
C THR A 142 26.29 24.77 -11.11
N SER A 143 26.16 25.86 -10.36
CA SER A 143 24.95 26.20 -9.58
C SER A 143 23.73 26.59 -10.41
N ASP A 144 23.89 26.82 -11.72
CA ASP A 144 22.85 27.41 -12.57
C ASP A 144 21.84 26.39 -13.10
N ASP A 145 22.22 25.11 -13.22
CA ASP A 145 21.27 24.02 -13.48
C ASP A 145 21.23 23.13 -12.24
N SER A 146 20.05 22.89 -11.70
CA SER A 146 19.85 21.97 -10.57
C SER A 146 19.32 20.61 -11.01
N ARG A 147 19.04 20.44 -12.31
CA ARG A 147 18.45 19.21 -12.86
C ARG A 147 19.51 18.14 -13.00
N MET A 148 19.19 16.95 -12.52
CA MET A 148 19.98 15.76 -12.76
C MET A 148 19.63 15.19 -14.14
N TRP A 149 20.62 14.64 -14.82
CA TRP A 149 20.46 14.04 -16.14
C TRP A 149 20.79 12.56 -16.11
N GLU A 150 20.14 11.79 -16.96
CA GLU A 150 20.35 10.36 -17.11
C GLU A 150 20.78 10.06 -18.54
N LEU A 151 21.93 9.41 -18.68
CA LEU A 151 22.48 8.93 -19.94
C LEU A 151 22.28 7.42 -20.03
N LEU A 152 21.78 6.98 -21.18
CA LEU A 152 21.65 5.56 -21.50
C LEU A 152 22.85 5.17 -22.36
N VAL A 153 23.64 4.22 -21.89
CA VAL A 153 24.92 3.84 -22.51
C VAL A 153 24.89 2.37 -22.88
N ASP A 154 25.25 2.09 -24.13
CA ASP A 154 25.33 0.73 -24.66
C ASP A 154 26.44 -0.08 -23.97
N PRO A 155 26.14 -1.27 -23.42
CA PRO A 155 27.13 -2.05 -22.67
C PRO A 155 28.36 -2.50 -23.46
N ALA A 156 28.20 -2.88 -24.72
CA ALA A 156 29.28 -3.49 -25.51
C ALA A 156 30.14 -2.45 -26.23
N SER A 157 29.55 -1.33 -26.64
CA SER A 157 30.25 -0.26 -27.37
C SER A 157 30.66 0.92 -26.49
N ALA A 158 30.12 1.04 -25.28
CA ALA A 158 30.22 2.23 -24.42
C ALA A 158 29.70 3.52 -25.10
N ARG A 159 28.89 3.40 -26.16
CA ARG A 159 28.30 4.56 -26.84
C ARG A 159 27.08 5.07 -26.08
N VAL A 160 27.00 6.39 -25.91
CA VAL A 160 25.79 7.05 -25.39
C VAL A 160 24.68 6.94 -26.45
N LEU A 161 23.60 6.26 -26.11
CA LEU A 161 22.44 6.04 -26.97
C LEU A 161 21.44 7.19 -26.90
N GLY A 162 21.36 7.85 -25.75
CA GLY A 162 20.58 9.07 -25.57
C GLY A 162 20.62 9.55 -24.13
N GLN A 163 19.91 10.65 -23.89
CA GLN A 163 19.85 11.32 -22.60
C GLN A 163 18.45 11.82 -22.28
N ARG A 164 18.13 11.90 -21.00
CA ARG A 164 16.90 12.50 -20.49
C ARG A 164 17.09 13.18 -19.16
N GLU A 165 16.07 13.93 -18.74
CA GLU A 165 16.01 14.46 -17.39
C GLU A 165 15.82 13.29 -16.41
N ALA A 166 16.67 13.23 -15.39
CA ALA A 166 16.52 12.24 -14.33
C ALA A 166 15.42 12.66 -13.34
N VAL A 167 15.19 11.83 -12.32
CA VAL A 167 14.23 12.16 -11.27
C VAL A 167 14.78 13.27 -10.36
N PRO A 168 13.98 14.27 -9.95
CA PRO A 168 12.56 14.44 -10.24
C PRO A 168 12.28 15.17 -11.56
N THR A 169 11.24 14.77 -12.27
CA THR A 169 10.72 15.48 -13.45
C THR A 169 9.19 15.40 -13.50
N ALA A 170 8.56 16.37 -14.14
CA ALA A 170 7.11 16.38 -14.44
C ALA A 170 6.85 16.27 -15.96
N ASP A 171 7.87 15.90 -16.75
CA ASP A 171 7.72 15.67 -18.18
C ASP A 171 7.13 14.28 -18.47
N PHE A 172 5.84 14.25 -18.83
CA PHE A 172 5.14 13.02 -19.23
C PHE A 172 5.36 12.64 -20.71
N GLY A 173 6.34 13.24 -21.38
CA GLY A 173 6.76 12.86 -22.73
C GLY A 173 7.26 11.41 -22.79
N ARG A 174 7.19 10.81 -23.98
CA ARG A 174 7.50 9.38 -24.24
C ARG A 174 8.79 8.89 -23.57
N ARG A 175 9.85 9.68 -23.64
CA ARG A 175 11.18 9.35 -23.09
C ARG A 175 11.29 9.52 -21.58
N ASN A 176 10.52 10.43 -20.99
CA ASN A 176 10.55 10.78 -19.57
C ASN A 176 9.39 10.17 -18.75
N LEU A 177 8.43 9.50 -19.42
CA LEU A 177 7.23 8.95 -18.79
C LEU A 177 7.53 8.13 -17.53
N GLY A 178 8.54 7.25 -17.58
CA GLY A 178 8.96 6.47 -16.41
C GLY A 178 9.42 7.33 -15.23
N ASN A 179 10.26 8.33 -15.49
CA ASN A 179 10.78 9.23 -14.47
C ASN A 179 9.68 10.15 -13.91
N ALA A 180 8.74 10.60 -14.74
CA ALA A 180 7.58 11.37 -14.29
C ALA A 180 6.62 10.54 -13.43
N VAL A 181 6.35 9.28 -13.81
CA VAL A 181 5.54 8.35 -12.99
C VAL A 181 6.25 8.01 -11.68
N TYR A 182 7.58 7.85 -11.68
CA TYR A 182 8.37 7.68 -10.46
C TYR A 182 8.25 8.91 -9.54
N THR A 183 8.33 10.11 -10.12
CA THR A 183 8.18 11.37 -9.39
C THR A 183 6.76 11.52 -8.80
N LEU A 184 5.73 11.12 -9.56
CA LEU A 184 4.36 11.05 -9.04
C LEU A 184 4.23 10.03 -7.90
N HIS A 185 4.81 8.84 -8.04
CA HIS A 185 4.73 7.78 -7.05
C HIS A 185 5.39 8.16 -5.72
N MET A 186 6.61 8.68 -5.79
CA MET A 186 7.42 8.96 -4.62
C MET A 186 7.05 10.27 -3.92
N GLN A 187 6.53 11.25 -4.67
CA GLN A 187 6.32 12.59 -4.13
C GLN A 187 5.08 13.32 -4.67
N LEU A 188 4.15 12.64 -5.35
CA LEU A 188 2.91 13.24 -5.90
C LEU A 188 3.13 14.49 -6.77
N LEU A 189 4.32 14.65 -7.36
CA LEU A 189 4.75 15.86 -8.07
C LEU A 189 4.78 17.15 -7.19
N LEU A 190 4.76 17.02 -5.86
CA LEU A 190 4.77 18.14 -4.91
C LEU A 190 6.13 18.32 -4.21
N GLY A 191 7.19 17.73 -4.77
CA GLY A 191 8.54 17.79 -4.19
C GLY A 191 8.62 17.18 -2.79
N GLU A 192 9.46 17.76 -1.95
CA GLU A 192 9.71 17.27 -0.58
C GLU A 192 8.43 17.14 0.27
N ARG A 193 7.49 18.07 0.13
CA ARG A 193 6.20 18.01 0.85
C ARG A 193 5.40 16.77 0.45
N GLY A 194 5.36 16.48 -0.85
CA GLY A 194 4.67 15.31 -1.36
C GLY A 194 5.34 14.01 -0.94
N ARG A 195 6.68 13.99 -0.86
CA ARG A 195 7.44 12.85 -0.33
C ARG A 195 7.00 12.52 1.10
N VAL A 196 6.94 13.53 1.98
CA VAL A 196 6.45 13.36 3.36
C VAL A 196 4.99 12.88 3.38
N LEU A 197 4.12 13.45 2.54
CA LEU A 197 2.71 13.02 2.45
C LEU A 197 2.57 11.55 2.03
N VAL A 198 3.32 11.09 1.02
CA VAL A 198 3.32 9.69 0.59
C VAL A 198 3.81 8.78 1.71
N GLY A 199 4.91 9.12 2.38
CA GLY A 199 5.42 8.35 3.52
C GLY A 199 4.42 8.21 4.66
N LEU A 200 3.78 9.31 5.07
CA LEU A 200 2.72 9.30 6.09
C LEU A 200 1.50 8.50 5.62
N SER A 201 1.13 8.60 4.34
CA SER A 201 0.03 7.80 3.78
C SER A 201 0.30 6.30 3.84
N GLY A 202 1.57 5.88 3.77
CA GLY A 202 2.01 4.50 3.98
C GLY A 202 1.78 4.01 5.42
N LEU A 203 2.07 4.86 6.42
CA LEU A 203 1.76 4.56 7.82
C LEU A 203 0.25 4.48 8.07
N PHE A 204 -0.54 5.37 7.47
CA PHE A 204 -2.00 5.29 7.52
C PHE A 204 -2.54 4.07 6.81
N LEU A 205 -1.92 3.62 5.71
CA LEU A 205 -2.27 2.37 5.03
C LEU A 205 -2.01 1.17 5.93
N LEU A 206 -0.87 1.12 6.61
CA LEU A 206 -0.55 0.09 7.59
C LEU A 206 -1.58 0.06 8.74
N ALA A 207 -1.87 1.21 9.34
CA ALA A 207 -2.89 1.32 10.38
C ALA A 207 -4.28 0.91 9.85
N SER A 208 -4.65 1.33 8.64
CA SER A 208 -5.91 0.96 8.00
C SER A 208 -6.01 -0.55 7.75
N ALA A 209 -4.94 -1.20 7.32
CA ALA A 209 -4.88 -2.64 7.11
C ALA A 209 -5.04 -3.41 8.44
N ILE A 210 -4.35 -2.99 9.50
CA ILE A 210 -4.48 -3.59 10.84
C ILE A 210 -5.90 -3.43 11.38
N THR A 211 -6.45 -2.21 11.33
CA THR A 211 -7.81 -1.94 11.80
C THR A 211 -8.85 -2.68 10.99
N GLY A 212 -8.68 -2.77 9.67
CA GLY A 212 -9.53 -3.57 8.79
C GLY A 212 -9.51 -5.05 9.17
N LEU A 213 -8.35 -5.61 9.47
CA LEU A 213 -8.21 -7.01 9.88
C LEU A 213 -8.85 -7.28 11.26
N VAL A 214 -8.67 -6.37 12.22
CA VAL A 214 -9.32 -6.43 13.54
C VAL A 214 -10.85 -6.40 13.39
N LEU A 215 -11.36 -5.54 12.51
CA LEU A 215 -12.79 -5.41 12.25
C LEU A 215 -13.38 -6.59 11.46
N TRP A 216 -12.57 -7.20 10.60
CA TRP A 216 -12.91 -8.36 9.80
C TRP A 216 -13.05 -9.63 10.64
N TRP A 217 -12.30 -9.73 11.75
CA TRP A 217 -12.21 -10.94 12.57
C TRP A 217 -13.60 -11.47 12.98
N PRO A 218 -14.00 -12.66 12.51
CA PRO A 218 -15.35 -13.17 12.72
C PRO A 218 -15.52 -13.71 14.14
N ARG A 219 -16.70 -13.49 14.72
CA ARG A 219 -17.07 -14.03 16.05
C ARG A 219 -17.50 -15.50 16.03
N SER A 220 -17.63 -16.10 14.85
CA SER A 220 -18.06 -17.51 14.69
C SER A 220 -17.49 -18.14 13.42
N ARG A 221 -17.35 -19.48 13.41
CA ARG A 221 -16.89 -20.24 12.24
C ARG A 221 -17.79 -20.09 11.02
N ALA A 222 -19.10 -19.99 11.22
CA ALA A 222 -20.06 -19.70 10.15
C ALA A 222 -19.84 -18.29 9.56
N GLY A 223 -19.59 -17.30 10.43
CA GLY A 223 -19.26 -15.94 10.02
C GLY A 223 -17.95 -15.84 9.22
N LEU A 224 -16.97 -16.69 9.51
CA LEU A 224 -15.71 -16.80 8.76
C LEU A 224 -15.95 -17.28 7.32
N ARG A 225 -16.70 -18.38 7.15
CA ARG A 225 -17.03 -18.92 5.82
C ARG A 225 -17.78 -17.90 4.96
N GLN A 226 -18.64 -17.09 5.57
CA GLN A 226 -19.35 -16.02 4.89
C GLN A 226 -18.47 -14.79 4.60
N ALA A 227 -17.47 -14.50 5.45
CA ALA A 227 -16.54 -13.39 5.27
C ALA A 227 -15.61 -13.55 4.08
N LEU A 228 -15.28 -14.80 3.76
CA LEU A 228 -14.33 -15.19 2.70
C LEU A 228 -14.98 -15.38 1.34
N ARG A 229 -16.31 -15.31 1.24
CA ARG A 229 -17.05 -15.57 0.00
C ARG A 229 -17.80 -14.33 -0.45
N ILE A 230 -17.79 -14.09 -1.76
CA ILE A 230 -18.68 -13.13 -2.40
C ILE A 230 -20.02 -13.82 -2.62
N LYS A 231 -21.12 -13.19 -2.20
CA LYS A 231 -22.45 -13.79 -2.38
C LYS A 231 -22.81 -13.83 -3.88
N PRO A 232 -23.16 -15.00 -4.44
CA PRO A 232 -23.61 -15.10 -5.83
C PRO A 232 -24.83 -14.20 -6.07
N GLY A 233 -24.80 -13.42 -7.16
CA GLY A 233 -25.89 -12.49 -7.51
C GLY A 233 -25.94 -11.19 -6.70
N ALA A 234 -24.95 -10.89 -5.85
CA ALA A 234 -24.86 -9.59 -5.20
C ALA A 234 -24.66 -8.47 -6.23
N ARG A 235 -25.35 -7.34 -6.05
CA ARG A 235 -25.27 -6.15 -6.91
C ARG A 235 -25.14 -4.87 -6.08
N GLY A 236 -24.63 -3.82 -6.71
CA GLY A 236 -24.51 -2.49 -6.11
C GLY A 236 -23.68 -2.49 -4.82
N LEU A 237 -24.14 -1.76 -3.80
CA LEU A 237 -23.45 -1.59 -2.52
C LEU A 237 -23.10 -2.92 -1.85
N ARG A 238 -23.96 -3.94 -1.99
CA ARG A 238 -23.70 -5.25 -1.38
C ARG A 238 -22.50 -5.95 -2.01
N LEU A 239 -22.36 -5.85 -3.34
CA LEU A 239 -21.20 -6.40 -4.05
C LEU A 239 -19.92 -5.69 -3.62
N HIS A 240 -19.90 -4.35 -3.60
CA HIS A 240 -18.72 -3.60 -3.17
C HIS A 240 -18.34 -3.91 -1.72
N PHE A 241 -19.32 -4.06 -0.83
CA PHE A 241 -19.06 -4.46 0.55
C PHE A 241 -18.49 -5.89 0.64
N ASP A 242 -19.07 -6.86 -0.06
CA ASP A 242 -18.58 -8.24 -0.05
C ASP A 242 -17.18 -8.35 -0.70
N LEU A 243 -16.91 -7.57 -1.75
CA LEU A 243 -15.58 -7.43 -2.37
C LEU A 243 -14.57 -6.80 -1.41
N HIS A 244 -14.87 -5.64 -0.83
CA HIS A 244 -13.98 -4.96 0.11
C HIS A 244 -13.67 -5.84 1.33
N ARG A 245 -14.67 -6.56 1.85
CA ARG A 245 -14.49 -7.48 2.98
C ARG A 245 -13.61 -8.67 2.63
N SER A 246 -13.80 -9.29 1.47
CA SER A 246 -13.05 -10.49 1.06
C SER A 246 -11.65 -10.13 0.53
N ALA A 247 -11.58 -9.24 -0.46
CA ALA A 247 -10.32 -8.76 -1.03
C ALA A 247 -9.46 -8.04 0.02
N GLY A 248 -10.08 -7.24 0.90
CA GLY A 248 -9.37 -6.56 1.98
C GLY A 248 -8.68 -7.53 2.95
N PHE A 249 -9.28 -8.69 3.23
CA PHE A 249 -8.64 -9.73 4.04
C PHE A 249 -7.42 -10.34 3.35
N TYR A 250 -7.57 -10.77 2.09
CA TYR A 250 -6.44 -11.36 1.35
C TYR A 250 -5.32 -10.34 1.11
N ALA A 251 -5.68 -9.09 0.84
CA ALA A 251 -4.72 -8.02 0.58
C ALA A 251 -4.14 -7.40 1.86
N SER A 252 -4.73 -7.59 3.05
CA SER A 252 -4.32 -6.83 4.25
C SER A 252 -2.86 -7.02 4.61
N LEU A 253 -2.34 -8.25 4.50
CA LEU A 253 -0.93 -8.52 4.79
C LEU A 253 -0.01 -7.81 3.79
N LEU A 254 -0.35 -7.91 2.50
CA LEU A 254 0.40 -7.25 1.44
C LEU A 254 0.34 -5.72 1.58
N LEU A 255 -0.83 -5.14 1.84
CA LEU A 255 -1.01 -3.70 2.04
C LEU A 255 -0.28 -3.20 3.30
N ALA A 256 -0.30 -3.98 4.38
CA ALA A 256 0.46 -3.67 5.58
C ALA A 256 1.97 -3.65 5.29
N MET A 257 2.47 -4.66 4.58
CA MET A 257 3.88 -4.73 4.16
C MET A 257 4.24 -3.54 3.27
N LEU A 258 3.47 -3.27 2.21
CA LEU A 258 3.69 -2.16 1.28
C LEU A 258 3.67 -0.81 1.98
N GLY A 259 2.70 -0.58 2.89
CA GLY A 259 2.62 0.65 3.67
C GLY A 259 3.82 0.85 4.59
N LEU A 260 4.24 -0.23 5.27
CA LEU A 260 5.43 -0.21 6.13
C LEU A 260 6.71 0.03 5.32
N THR A 261 6.92 -0.71 4.23
CA THR A 261 8.13 -0.57 3.40
C THR A 261 8.18 0.79 2.71
N GLY A 262 7.06 1.29 2.20
CA GLY A 262 6.99 2.62 1.57
C GLY A 262 7.30 3.75 2.56
N ALA A 263 6.76 3.67 3.78
CA ALA A 263 7.08 4.61 4.84
C ALA A 263 8.57 4.52 5.24
N ALA A 264 9.12 3.30 5.38
CA ALA A 264 10.52 3.10 5.74
C ALA A 264 11.50 3.60 4.65
N MET A 265 11.15 3.47 3.36
CA MET A 265 11.93 4.05 2.25
C MET A 265 11.90 5.58 2.26
N THR A 266 10.78 6.17 2.67
CA THR A 266 10.62 7.62 2.76
C THR A 266 11.38 8.22 3.94
N PHE A 267 11.38 7.51 5.08
CA PHE A 267 11.96 7.91 6.36
C PHE A 267 13.09 6.95 6.80
N PRO A 268 14.23 6.90 6.07
CA PRO A 268 15.26 5.89 6.31
C PRO A 268 16.00 6.08 7.63
N GLY A 269 16.07 7.31 8.17
CA GLY A 269 16.71 7.57 9.47
C GLY A 269 15.91 6.97 10.62
N GLU A 270 14.60 7.20 10.60
CA GLU A 270 13.63 6.68 11.54
C GLU A 270 13.55 5.16 11.46
N ALA A 271 13.51 4.60 10.24
CA ALA A 271 13.54 3.16 10.03
C ALA A 271 14.80 2.51 10.61
N ARG A 272 15.98 3.12 10.40
CA ARG A 272 17.25 2.65 10.98
C ARG A 272 17.24 2.73 12.51
N SER A 273 16.69 3.80 13.08
CA SER A 273 16.57 3.94 14.54
C SER A 273 15.73 2.83 15.15
N VAL A 274 14.59 2.50 14.53
CA VAL A 274 13.72 1.38 14.96
C VAL A 274 14.45 0.04 14.82
N LEU A 275 15.13 -0.20 13.70
CA LEU A 275 15.91 -1.43 13.48
C LEU A 275 17.05 -1.58 14.50
N ASN A 276 17.82 -0.53 14.73
CA ASN A 276 18.91 -0.55 15.71
C ASN A 276 18.38 -0.81 17.13
N ALA A 277 17.23 -0.22 17.50
CA ALA A 277 16.58 -0.46 18.79
C ALA A 277 16.10 -1.92 18.94
N SER A 278 15.79 -2.61 17.84
CA SER A 278 15.41 -4.04 17.84
C SER A 278 16.60 -5.01 17.98
N GLY A 279 17.84 -4.50 18.01
CA GLY A 279 19.05 -5.32 18.04
C GLY A 279 19.48 -5.88 16.68
N ALA A 280 18.74 -5.57 15.61
CA ALA A 280 19.13 -5.87 14.24
C ALA A 280 20.19 -4.85 13.77
N THR A 281 21.48 -5.13 13.99
CA THR A 281 22.56 -4.26 13.52
C THR A 281 22.72 -4.41 12.00
N MET A 282 22.46 -3.32 11.26
CA MET A 282 22.90 -3.22 9.88
C MET A 282 24.43 -3.11 9.85
N SER A 283 25.10 -3.96 9.07
CA SER A 283 26.52 -3.77 8.78
C SER A 283 26.74 -2.37 8.20
N PRO A 284 27.74 -1.60 8.66
CA PRO A 284 28.07 -0.32 8.06
C PRO A 284 28.23 -0.50 6.55
N ARG A 285 27.65 0.41 5.75
CA ARG A 285 27.94 0.42 4.31
C ARG A 285 29.46 0.47 4.15
N PRO A 286 30.07 -0.39 3.31
CA PRO A 286 31.49 -0.30 3.03
C PRO A 286 31.76 1.15 2.58
N ARG A 287 32.60 1.86 3.35
CA ARG A 287 33.10 3.16 2.90
C ARG A 287 34.04 2.83 1.75
N TRP A 288 33.60 3.09 0.52
CA TRP A 288 34.53 3.18 -0.60
C TRP A 288 35.56 4.25 -0.22
N SER A 289 36.77 3.82 0.11
CA SER A 289 37.84 4.70 0.54
C SER A 289 38.34 5.51 -0.67
N ALA A 290 37.83 6.74 -0.83
CA ALA A 290 38.37 7.85 -1.63
C ALA A 290 38.61 7.57 -3.14
N PRO A 291 38.72 8.62 -3.98
CA PRO A 291 38.75 8.46 -5.44
C PRO A 291 40.01 7.71 -5.86
N LEU A 292 39.87 6.81 -6.85
CA LEU A 292 41.01 6.47 -7.70
C LEU A 292 41.60 7.80 -8.18
N ALA A 293 42.88 8.04 -7.89
CA ALA A 293 43.58 9.21 -8.40
C ALA A 293 43.26 9.34 -9.91
N PRO A 294 42.97 10.56 -10.42
CA PRO A 294 42.73 10.72 -11.85
C PRO A 294 43.92 10.09 -12.60
N PRO A 295 43.68 9.35 -13.70
CA PRO A 295 44.75 8.76 -14.47
C PRO A 295 45.73 9.88 -14.84
N ARG A 296 47.00 9.72 -14.48
CA ARG A 296 48.04 10.62 -14.96
C ARG A 296 48.08 10.46 -16.47
N LEU A 297 47.77 11.55 -17.18
CA LEU A 297 48.06 11.65 -18.59
C LEU A 297 49.54 11.98 -18.68
N ASP A 298 50.37 10.92 -18.71
CA ASP A 298 51.78 10.98 -19.06
C ASP A 298 51.93 10.81 -20.59
#